data_AF-A0A970KN55-F1
#
_entry.id   AF-A0A970KN55-F1
#
_cell.length_a   1.000
_cell.length_b   1.000
_cell.length_c   1.000
_cell.angle_alpha   90.00
_cell.angle_beta   90.00
_cell.angle_gamma   90.00
#
_symmetry.space_group_name_H-M   'P 1'
#
loop_
_entity.id
_entity.type
_entity.pdbx_description
1 polymer ?
#
loop_
_entity_poly.entity_id
_entity_poly.type
_entity_poly.pdbx_seq_one_letter_code
_entity_poly.pdbx_strand_id
1 'polypeptide(L)'
;MKKILLHIFLLVFLAGCAKIEDITGETTSSPFVTENLKEENHQNDEKITITVPGAFLKYQLVIEFLESVNAKGYIESMEENLDGSITYTITKENYLYILSFLKVNIKNLFEELKTSKQYPSIKDVTYNEDFTEVTFYVVKKDYENSKDEVASFVAAAKSMVYSFLANSDIEILSVEITIVDHETKELLKSISWH
;
A
#
# COMPACT_ATOMS: atom_id res chain seq x y z
N MET A 1 -10.59 51.35 -1.01
CA MET A 1 -9.44 52.27 -1.17
C MET A 1 -8.15 51.51 -0.91
N LYS A 2 -7.17 51.73 -1.78
CA LYS A 2 -5.74 51.32 -1.76
C LYS A 2 -5.36 49.83 -1.78
N LYS A 3 -4.94 49.45 -3.00
CA LYS A 3 -4.06 48.36 -3.41
C LYS A 3 -2.77 48.35 -2.56
N ILE A 4 -2.35 47.18 -2.09
CA ILE A 4 -0.94 46.88 -1.85
C ILE A 4 -0.62 45.60 -2.63
N LEU A 5 0.16 45.81 -3.67
CA LEU A 5 0.84 44.83 -4.50
C LEU A 5 2.16 44.50 -3.80
N LEU A 6 2.46 43.23 -3.53
CA LEU A 6 3.84 42.78 -3.40
C LEU A 6 3.93 41.33 -3.93
N HIS A 7 4.48 41.22 -5.13
CA HIS A 7 4.92 39.98 -5.77
C HIS A 7 6.26 39.51 -5.20
N ILE A 8 6.61 38.26 -5.56
CA ILE A 8 7.95 37.65 -5.60
C ILE A 8 8.39 36.94 -4.31
N PHE A 9 8.22 35.62 -4.30
CA PHE A 9 9.31 34.72 -3.91
C PHE A 9 9.19 33.40 -4.70
N LEU A 10 9.65 33.45 -5.96
CA LEU A 10 10.09 32.27 -6.71
C LEU A 10 11.62 32.23 -6.58
N LEU A 11 12.12 31.30 -5.77
CA LEU A 11 13.53 30.90 -5.67
C LEU A 11 13.49 29.36 -5.70
N VAL A 12 13.67 28.73 -6.86
CA VAL A 12 14.97 28.33 -7.43
C VAL A 12 15.85 27.64 -6.39
N PHE A 13 15.69 26.32 -6.27
CA PHE A 13 16.80 25.45 -5.86
C PHE A 13 17.35 24.78 -7.11
N LEU A 14 18.36 25.42 -7.70
CA LEU A 14 19.23 24.83 -8.70
C LEU A 14 20.27 23.93 -7.97
N ALA A 15 20.34 22.70 -8.47
CA ALA A 15 21.44 21.74 -8.47
C ALA A 15 22.64 21.98 -7.54
N GLY A 16 22.86 21.02 -6.64
CA GLY A 16 24.17 20.72 -6.07
C GLY A 16 24.52 19.26 -6.30
N CYS A 17 25.03 18.92 -7.50
CA CYS A 17 25.82 17.70 -7.67
C CYS A 17 27.16 17.95 -6.98
N ALA A 18 27.36 17.37 -5.79
CA ALA A 18 28.68 17.29 -5.20
C ALA A 18 29.48 16.23 -5.95
N LYS A 19 30.39 16.70 -6.80
CA LYS A 19 31.50 15.99 -7.39
C LYS A 19 32.44 15.54 -6.25
N ILE A 20 32.56 14.25 -6.01
CA ILE A 20 33.58 13.71 -5.10
C ILE A 20 34.85 13.56 -5.95
N GLU A 21 35.81 14.46 -5.72
CA GLU A 21 37.16 14.39 -6.25
C GLU A 21 38.00 13.36 -5.51
N ASP A 22 38.89 12.75 -6.29
CA ASP A 22 39.94 11.81 -5.93
C ASP A 22 40.64 12.14 -4.60
N ILE A 23 40.69 11.14 -3.71
CA ILE A 23 41.77 11.02 -2.73
C ILE A 23 42.45 9.69 -2.96
N THR A 24 43.62 9.82 -3.59
CA THR A 24 44.70 8.86 -3.77
C THR A 24 45.07 8.11 -2.48
N GLY A 25 45.28 6.80 -2.61
CA GLY A 25 46.08 6.02 -1.67
C GLY A 25 46.56 4.74 -2.33
N GLU A 26 47.84 4.68 -2.72
CA GLU A 26 48.49 3.42 -3.09
C GLU A 26 48.61 2.48 -1.89
N THR A 27 48.46 1.18 -2.19
CA THR A 27 48.88 -0.01 -1.43
C THR A 27 47.93 -0.53 -0.35
N THR A 28 47.08 -1.50 -0.71
CA THR A 28 47.31 -2.93 -0.40
C THR A 28 46.17 -3.79 -0.94
N SER A 29 46.55 -4.85 -1.64
CA SER A 29 45.72 -5.79 -2.36
C SER A 29 45.01 -6.80 -1.45
N SER A 30 43.70 -6.96 -1.66
CA SER A 30 42.98 -8.22 -1.42
C SER A 30 41.88 -8.35 -2.48
N PRO A 31 41.74 -9.50 -3.17
CA PRO A 31 40.97 -9.58 -4.40
C PRO A 31 39.47 -9.68 -4.09
N PHE A 32 38.72 -8.64 -4.45
CA PHE A 32 37.29 -8.79 -4.65
C PHE A 32 37.11 -9.54 -5.98
N VAL A 33 36.62 -10.77 -5.89
CA VAL A 33 36.27 -11.60 -7.04
C VAL A 33 35.20 -10.87 -7.84
N THR A 34 35.56 -10.47 -9.04
CA THR A 34 34.66 -10.03 -10.10
C THR A 34 33.83 -11.23 -10.54
N GLU A 35 32.66 -11.42 -9.94
CA GLU A 35 31.68 -12.35 -10.49
C GLU A 35 30.85 -11.62 -11.54
N ASN A 36 31.02 -12.07 -12.79
CA ASN A 36 30.28 -11.64 -13.96
C ASN A 36 28.78 -11.92 -13.75
N LEU A 37 28.01 -10.90 -13.41
CA LEU A 37 26.58 -10.90 -13.73
C LEU A 37 26.46 -10.50 -15.19
N LYS A 38 26.36 -11.52 -16.06
CA LYS A 38 25.66 -11.34 -17.32
C LYS A 38 24.24 -10.89 -16.97
N GLU A 39 23.92 -9.65 -17.27
CA GLU A 39 22.55 -9.19 -17.42
C GLU A 39 21.92 -9.98 -18.56
N GLU A 40 21.38 -11.16 -18.25
CA GLU A 40 20.29 -11.71 -19.04
C GLU A 40 19.05 -10.91 -18.69
N ASN A 41 18.88 -9.80 -19.40
CA ASN A 41 17.64 -9.02 -19.44
C ASN A 41 16.55 -9.86 -20.12
N HIS A 42 16.04 -10.86 -19.41
CA HIS A 42 14.74 -11.46 -19.69
C HIS A 42 13.69 -10.59 -19.01
N GLN A 43 13.45 -9.41 -19.56
CA GLN A 43 12.26 -8.64 -19.27
C GLN A 43 11.07 -9.55 -19.62
N ASN A 44 10.36 -10.01 -18.59
CA ASN A 44 9.24 -10.91 -18.79
C ASN A 44 8.06 -10.09 -19.34
N ASP A 45 7.90 -10.07 -20.67
CA ASP A 45 6.85 -9.33 -21.40
C ASP A 45 5.43 -9.90 -21.20
N GLU A 46 5.25 -10.88 -20.31
CA GLU A 46 3.93 -11.40 -19.97
C GLU A 46 3.06 -10.29 -19.38
N LYS A 47 1.87 -10.10 -19.96
CA LYS A 47 0.94 -9.02 -19.60
C LYS A 47 -0.22 -9.54 -18.79
N ILE A 48 -0.63 -8.76 -17.80
CA ILE A 48 -1.82 -9.01 -16.98
C ILE A 48 -2.83 -7.90 -17.24
N THR A 49 -4.06 -8.28 -17.54
CA THR A 49 -5.19 -7.36 -17.72
C THR A 49 -6.11 -7.45 -16.51
N ILE A 50 -6.45 -6.30 -15.93
CA ILE A 50 -7.29 -6.20 -14.74
C ILE A 50 -8.44 -5.25 -15.06
N THR A 51 -9.66 -5.67 -14.75
CA THR A 51 -10.86 -4.84 -14.89
C THR A 51 -11.36 -4.46 -13.50
N VAL A 52 -11.45 -3.16 -13.23
CA VAL A 52 -12.03 -2.58 -12.03
C VAL A 52 -13.49 -2.27 -12.28
N PRO A 53 -14.44 -3.00 -11.67
CA PRO A 53 -15.86 -2.70 -11.78
C PRO A 53 -16.16 -1.25 -11.42
N GLY A 54 -17.04 -0.59 -12.18
CA GLY A 54 -17.38 0.82 -11.95
C GLY A 54 -17.96 1.11 -10.56
N ALA A 55 -18.53 0.09 -9.90
CA ALA A 55 -18.96 0.18 -8.52
C ALA A 55 -17.80 0.52 -7.56
N PHE A 56 -16.59 0.01 -7.80
CA PHE A 56 -15.42 0.25 -6.95
C PHE A 56 -14.75 1.60 -7.21
N LEU A 57 -14.98 2.21 -8.37
CA LEU A 57 -14.46 3.55 -8.69
C LEU A 57 -15.17 4.67 -7.92
N LYS A 58 -16.20 4.34 -7.11
CA LYS A 58 -16.81 5.28 -6.15
C LYS A 58 -15.98 5.48 -4.89
N TYR A 59 -15.05 4.56 -4.60
CA TYR A 59 -14.19 4.66 -3.44
C TYR A 59 -12.92 5.43 -3.79
N GLN A 60 -12.73 6.57 -3.13
CA GLN A 60 -11.60 7.48 -3.38
C GLN A 60 -10.24 6.76 -3.29
N LEU A 61 -10.08 5.80 -2.37
CA LEU A 61 -8.85 5.03 -2.22
C LEU A 61 -8.51 4.17 -3.45
N VAL A 62 -9.52 3.67 -4.17
CA VAL A 62 -9.30 2.89 -5.42
C VAL A 62 -8.82 3.82 -6.52
N ILE A 63 -9.42 5.01 -6.64
CA ILE A 63 -9.01 6.03 -7.61
C ILE A 63 -7.57 6.47 -7.34
N GLU A 64 -7.25 6.83 -6.09
CA GLU A 64 -5.89 7.26 -5.70
C GLU A 64 -4.84 6.17 -5.93
N PHE A 65 -5.20 4.90 -5.70
CA PHE A 65 -4.34 3.78 -6.01
C PHE A 65 -4.05 3.68 -7.52
N LEU A 66 -5.08 3.71 -8.37
CA LEU A 66 -4.92 3.64 -9.82
C LEU A 66 -4.10 4.83 -10.36
N GLU A 67 -4.38 6.04 -9.88
CA GLU A 67 -3.61 7.24 -10.24
C GLU A 67 -2.14 7.11 -9.85
N SER A 68 -1.85 6.61 -8.65
CA SER A 68 -0.48 6.40 -8.15
C SER A 68 0.29 5.37 -8.98
N VAL A 69 -0.36 4.24 -9.32
CA VAL A 69 0.24 3.19 -10.15
C VAL A 69 0.47 3.70 -11.58
N ASN A 70 -0.47 4.46 -12.14
CA ASN A 70 -0.33 5.09 -13.45
C ASN A 70 0.81 6.11 -13.47
N ALA A 71 0.89 7.00 -12.47
CA ALA A 71 1.91 8.03 -12.37
C ALA A 71 3.33 7.46 -12.23
N LYS A 72 3.46 6.24 -11.68
CA LYS A 72 4.71 5.49 -11.60
C LYS A 72 5.12 4.82 -12.93
N GLY A 73 4.27 4.89 -13.96
CA GLY A 73 4.51 4.28 -15.26
C GLY A 73 4.32 2.77 -15.29
N TYR A 74 3.60 2.20 -14.32
CA TYR A 74 3.37 0.75 -14.27
C TYR A 74 2.27 0.27 -15.23
N ILE A 75 1.39 1.19 -15.64
CA ILE A 75 0.27 0.93 -16.55
C ILE A 75 0.71 1.14 -18.00
N GLU A 76 0.58 0.11 -18.82
CA GLU A 76 0.89 0.16 -20.25
C GLU A 76 -0.29 0.70 -21.07
N SER A 77 -1.51 0.31 -20.68
CA SER A 77 -2.74 0.77 -21.32
C SER A 77 -3.88 0.83 -20.31
N MET A 78 -4.83 1.73 -20.54
CA MET A 78 -6.03 1.91 -19.73
C MET A 78 -7.20 2.31 -20.64
N GLU A 79 -8.36 1.68 -20.44
CA GLU A 79 -9.60 1.93 -21.17
C GLU A 79 -10.76 2.04 -20.18
N GLU A 80 -11.63 3.03 -20.40
CA GLU A 80 -12.91 3.14 -19.71
C GLU A 80 -13.99 2.42 -20.56
N ASN A 81 -14.68 1.48 -19.93
CA ASN A 81 -15.70 0.66 -20.56
C ASN A 81 -17.09 1.33 -20.50
N LEU A 82 -18.01 0.92 -21.38
CA LEU A 82 -19.37 1.48 -21.44
C LEU A 82 -20.20 1.28 -20.15
N ASP A 83 -19.87 0.26 -19.35
CA ASP A 83 -20.50 -0.02 -18.06
C ASP A 83 -19.90 0.78 -16.89
N GLY A 84 -18.96 1.68 -17.19
CA GLY A 84 -18.25 2.51 -16.22
C GLY A 84 -17.13 1.79 -15.48
N SER A 85 -16.78 0.55 -15.86
CA SER A 85 -15.56 -0.11 -15.38
C SER A 85 -14.31 0.44 -16.09
N ILE A 86 -13.14 0.27 -15.46
CA ILE A 86 -11.85 0.60 -16.09
C ILE A 86 -11.07 -0.71 -16.27
N THR A 87 -10.59 -0.95 -17.47
CA THR A 87 -9.66 -2.06 -17.77
C THR A 87 -8.28 -1.51 -18.01
N TYR A 88 -7.27 -2.09 -17.36
CA TYR A 88 -5.89 -1.67 -17.54
C TYR A 88 -4.95 -2.87 -17.69
N THR A 89 -3.85 -2.66 -18.41
CA THR A 89 -2.82 -3.67 -18.66
C THR A 89 -1.50 -3.26 -18.03
N ILE A 90 -0.85 -4.21 -17.36
CA ILE A 90 0.47 -4.06 -16.73
C ILE A 90 1.34 -5.27 -17.08
N THR A 91 2.66 -5.14 -16.94
CA THR A 91 3.55 -6.31 -16.97
C THR A 91 3.32 -7.19 -15.75
N LYS A 92 3.57 -8.50 -15.88
CA LYS A 92 3.52 -9.44 -14.76
C LYS A 92 4.51 -9.08 -13.66
N GLU A 93 5.67 -8.56 -14.04
CA GLU A 93 6.66 -8.06 -13.07
C GLU A 93 6.07 -6.92 -12.22
N ASN A 94 5.47 -5.92 -12.86
CA ASN A 94 4.82 -4.80 -12.16
C ASN A 94 3.65 -5.29 -11.30
N TYR A 95 2.84 -6.23 -11.79
CA TYR A 95 1.77 -6.85 -11.02
C TYR A 95 2.27 -7.48 -9.72
N LEU A 96 3.28 -8.34 -9.81
CA LEU A 96 3.87 -9.01 -8.65
C LEU A 96 4.54 -8.02 -7.69
N TYR A 97 5.19 -7.00 -8.23
CA TYR A 97 5.77 -5.91 -7.44
C TYR A 97 4.69 -5.15 -6.65
N ILE A 98 3.60 -4.75 -7.31
CA ILE A 98 2.47 -4.04 -6.69
C ILE A 98 1.84 -4.90 -5.58
N LEU A 99 1.57 -6.18 -5.83
CA LEU A 99 1.03 -7.08 -4.81
C LEU A 99 1.97 -7.21 -3.61
N SER A 100 3.27 -7.36 -3.86
CA SER A 100 4.28 -7.45 -2.81
C SER A 100 4.36 -6.17 -1.98
N PHE A 101 4.33 -5.02 -2.65
CA PHE A 101 4.32 -3.71 -2.02
C PHE A 101 3.09 -3.53 -1.12
N LEU A 102 1.89 -3.84 -1.62
CA LEU A 102 0.66 -3.77 -0.83
C LEU A 102 0.70 -4.69 0.39
N LYS A 103 1.14 -5.94 0.21
CA LYS A 103 1.31 -6.91 1.30
C LYS A 103 2.25 -6.39 2.39
N VAL A 104 3.37 -5.77 2.03
CA VAL A 104 4.28 -5.14 3.00
C VAL A 104 3.61 -3.96 3.71
N ASN A 105 2.91 -3.08 2.99
CA ASN A 105 2.25 -1.92 3.59
C ASN A 105 1.12 -2.31 4.55
N ILE A 106 0.33 -3.35 4.23
CA ILE A 106 -0.71 -3.87 5.12
C ILE A 106 -0.10 -4.45 6.39
N LYS A 107 0.98 -5.25 6.25
CA LYS A 107 1.71 -5.79 7.41
C LYS A 107 2.28 -4.68 8.30
N ASN A 108 2.88 -3.66 7.69
CA ASN A 108 3.38 -2.51 8.43
C ASN A 108 2.25 -1.76 9.15
N LEU A 109 1.10 -1.55 8.50
CA LEU A 109 -0.08 -0.99 9.18
C LEU A 109 -0.45 -1.82 10.41
N PHE A 110 -0.51 -3.14 10.30
CA PHE A 110 -0.88 -3.99 11.44
C PHE A 110 0.14 -3.92 12.58
N GLU A 111 1.44 -3.86 12.28
CA GLU A 111 2.47 -3.61 13.29
C GLU A 111 2.37 -2.21 13.92
N GLU A 112 2.02 -1.20 13.13
CA GLU A 112 1.75 0.15 13.63
C GLU A 112 0.54 0.15 14.55
N LEU A 113 -0.56 -0.55 14.21
CA LEU A 113 -1.75 -0.63 15.06
C LEU A 113 -1.42 -1.22 16.44
N LYS A 114 -0.54 -2.21 16.50
CA LYS A 114 -0.09 -2.85 17.76
C LYS A 114 0.75 -1.92 18.65
N THR A 115 1.49 -1.00 18.04
CA THR A 115 2.47 -0.15 18.73
C THR A 115 2.01 1.30 18.87
N SER A 116 0.88 1.65 18.24
CA SER A 116 0.37 3.00 18.14
C SER A 116 -0.18 3.51 19.46
N LYS A 117 0.22 4.74 19.83
CA LYS A 117 -0.42 5.49 20.92
C LYS A 117 -1.80 6.02 20.54
N GLN A 118 -2.13 6.06 19.25
CA GLN A 118 -3.43 6.49 18.76
C GLN A 118 -4.49 5.42 19.00
N TYR A 119 -4.11 4.14 18.97
CA TYR A 119 -5.01 3.00 19.16
C TYR A 119 -4.57 2.13 20.34
N PRO A 120 -4.49 2.70 21.56
CA PRO A 120 -3.82 2.06 22.69
C PRO A 120 -4.49 0.77 23.14
N SER A 121 -5.76 0.52 22.78
CA SER A 121 -6.45 -0.72 23.13
C SER A 121 -5.95 -1.93 22.34
N ILE A 122 -5.46 -1.74 21.11
CA ILE A 122 -5.03 -2.83 20.22
C ILE A 122 -3.66 -3.35 20.67
N LYS A 123 -3.59 -4.64 21.01
CA LYS A 123 -2.38 -5.30 21.52
C LYS A 123 -1.77 -6.25 20.50
N ASP A 124 -2.62 -6.89 19.70
CA ASP A 124 -2.17 -7.78 18.65
C ASP A 124 -3.13 -7.77 17.47
N VAL A 125 -2.61 -8.17 16.30
CA VAL A 125 -3.37 -8.27 15.06
C VAL A 125 -2.96 -9.55 14.34
N THR A 126 -3.92 -10.43 14.06
CA THR A 126 -3.72 -11.62 13.22
C THR A 126 -4.58 -11.54 11.98
N TYR A 127 -4.19 -12.23 10.92
CA TYR A 127 -4.88 -12.16 9.62
C TYR A 127 -4.63 -13.41 8.79
N ASN A 128 -5.51 -13.70 7.84
CA ASN A 128 -5.32 -14.74 6.83
C ASN A 128 -4.42 -14.24 5.66
N GLU A 129 -4.04 -15.13 4.75
CA GLU A 129 -3.00 -14.84 3.73
C GLU A 129 -3.36 -13.74 2.73
N ASP A 130 -4.66 -13.54 2.50
CA ASP A 130 -5.24 -12.60 1.56
C ASP A 130 -5.84 -11.34 2.22
N PHE A 131 -5.73 -11.26 3.55
CA PHE A 131 -6.21 -10.17 4.40
C PHE A 131 -7.73 -9.95 4.38
N THR A 132 -8.52 -10.95 3.96
CA THR A 132 -9.98 -10.88 4.00
C THR A 132 -10.56 -11.16 5.38
N GLU A 133 -9.78 -11.78 6.27
CA GLU A 133 -10.12 -11.99 7.67
C GLU A 133 -9.00 -11.44 8.55
N VAL A 134 -9.34 -10.48 9.41
CA VAL A 134 -8.40 -9.85 10.35
C VAL A 134 -8.99 -9.89 11.75
N THR A 135 -8.18 -10.23 12.75
CA THR A 135 -8.57 -10.22 14.16
C THR A 135 -7.74 -9.21 14.92
N PHE A 136 -8.39 -8.28 15.61
CA PHE A 136 -7.76 -7.38 16.57
C PHE A 136 -7.94 -7.93 17.98
N TYR A 137 -6.85 -8.15 18.68
CA TYR A 137 -6.87 -8.48 20.11
C TYR A 137 -6.72 -7.19 20.90
N VAL A 138 -7.74 -6.84 21.67
CA VAL A 138 -7.85 -5.55 22.34
C VAL A 138 -7.97 -5.71 23.86
N VAL A 139 -7.53 -4.72 24.62
CA VAL A 139 -7.94 -4.59 26.03
C VAL A 139 -9.37 -4.04 26.03
N LYS A 140 -10.36 -4.88 26.36
CA LYS A 140 -11.80 -4.54 26.27
C LYS A 140 -12.14 -3.19 26.90
N LYS A 141 -11.68 -2.95 28.12
CA LYS A 141 -11.95 -1.69 28.84
C LYS A 141 -11.43 -0.48 28.08
N ASP A 142 -10.23 -0.55 27.50
CA ASP A 142 -9.65 0.58 26.76
C ASP A 142 -10.38 0.78 25.43
N TYR A 143 -10.74 -0.33 24.76
CA TYR A 143 -11.46 -0.32 23.50
C TYR A 143 -12.86 0.30 23.63
N GLU A 144 -13.64 -0.12 24.63
CA GLU A 144 -15.00 0.40 24.88
C GLU A 144 -15.02 1.89 25.25
N ASN A 145 -13.91 2.43 25.74
CA ASN A 145 -13.77 3.83 26.14
C ASN A 145 -13.00 4.68 25.12
N SER A 146 -12.60 4.12 23.96
CA SER A 146 -11.83 4.81 22.93
C SER A 146 -12.60 4.93 21.62
N LYS A 147 -11.92 5.40 20.57
CA LYS A 147 -12.41 5.41 19.19
C LYS A 147 -11.63 4.44 18.32
N ASP A 148 -10.99 3.45 18.93
CA ASP A 148 -10.04 2.56 18.24
C ASP A 148 -10.73 1.66 17.20
N GLU A 149 -12.07 1.53 17.26
CA GLU A 149 -12.86 0.91 16.20
C GLU A 149 -12.60 1.53 14.81
N VAL A 150 -12.25 2.82 14.72
CA VAL A 150 -11.93 3.45 13.41
C VAL A 150 -10.74 2.78 12.71
N ALA A 151 -9.84 2.14 13.46
CA ALA A 151 -8.74 1.37 12.89
C ALA A 151 -9.24 0.18 12.04
N SER A 152 -10.42 -0.37 12.37
CA SER A 152 -11.02 -1.47 11.61
C SER A 152 -11.36 -1.06 10.18
N PHE A 153 -11.90 0.16 9.99
CA PHE A 153 -12.18 0.71 8.67
C PHE A 153 -10.90 0.89 7.85
N VAL A 154 -9.85 1.47 8.47
CA VAL A 154 -8.57 1.70 7.77
C VAL A 154 -7.91 0.38 7.37
N ALA A 155 -7.92 -0.61 8.26
CA ALA A 155 -7.42 -1.96 7.99
C ALA A 155 -8.19 -2.64 6.86
N ALA A 156 -9.52 -2.62 6.92
CA ALA A 156 -10.38 -3.20 5.89
C ALA A 156 -10.17 -2.53 4.54
N ALA A 157 -10.17 -1.20 4.48
CA ALA A 157 -10.01 -0.46 3.24
C ALA A 157 -8.67 -0.75 2.53
N LYS A 158 -7.56 -0.84 3.27
CA LYS A 158 -6.27 -1.23 2.68
C LYS A 158 -6.25 -2.68 2.22
N SER A 159 -6.87 -3.58 3.00
CA SER A 159 -6.92 -5.00 2.69
C SER A 159 -7.76 -5.27 1.44
N MET A 160 -8.90 -4.60 1.28
CA MET A 160 -9.75 -4.70 0.08
C MET A 160 -9.01 -4.36 -1.21
N VAL A 161 -8.14 -3.34 -1.22
CA VAL A 161 -7.34 -3.01 -2.41
C VAL A 161 -6.41 -4.15 -2.79
N TYR A 162 -5.78 -4.81 -1.81
CA TYR A 162 -4.96 -6.00 -2.07
C TYR A 162 -5.82 -7.17 -2.56
N SER A 163 -6.89 -7.51 -1.84
CA SER A 163 -7.74 -8.66 -2.17
C SER A 163 -8.37 -8.52 -3.55
N PHE A 164 -8.75 -7.30 -3.95
CA PHE A 164 -9.25 -7.00 -5.30
C PHE A 164 -8.22 -7.34 -6.39
N LEU A 165 -6.96 -6.95 -6.21
CA LEU A 165 -5.93 -7.19 -7.21
C LEU A 165 -5.43 -8.63 -7.22
N ALA A 166 -5.41 -9.26 -6.04
CA ALA A 166 -4.97 -10.63 -5.88
C ALA A 166 -5.99 -11.65 -6.40
N ASN A 167 -7.28 -11.28 -6.51
CA ASN A 167 -8.36 -12.18 -6.88
C ASN A 167 -9.25 -11.58 -7.97
N SER A 168 -9.12 -12.08 -9.20
CA SER A 168 -9.88 -11.62 -10.37
C SER A 168 -11.38 -11.93 -10.32
N ASP A 169 -11.79 -12.84 -9.44
CA ASP A 169 -13.14 -13.42 -9.43
C ASP A 169 -14.05 -12.81 -8.34
N ILE A 170 -13.58 -11.77 -7.64
CA ILE A 170 -14.35 -11.15 -6.56
C ILE A 170 -15.45 -10.26 -7.12
N GLU A 171 -16.70 -10.71 -6.99
CA GLU A 171 -17.89 -9.90 -7.30
C GLU A 171 -18.18 -8.85 -6.22
N ILE A 172 -17.93 -9.18 -4.95
CA ILE A 172 -18.17 -8.32 -3.78
C ILE A 172 -16.91 -8.34 -2.91
N LEU A 173 -16.25 -7.18 -2.80
CA LEU A 173 -15.13 -7.02 -1.89
C LEU A 173 -15.66 -6.95 -0.46
N SER A 174 -15.23 -7.87 0.38
CA SER A 174 -15.51 -7.81 1.82
C SER A 174 -14.27 -8.15 2.64
N VAL A 175 -14.12 -7.46 3.76
CA VAL A 175 -13.12 -7.79 4.78
C VAL A 175 -13.82 -7.85 6.13
N GLU A 176 -13.65 -8.98 6.80
CA GLU A 176 -14.17 -9.24 8.14
C GLU A 176 -13.12 -8.84 9.18
N ILE A 177 -13.47 -7.88 10.04
CA ILE A 177 -12.67 -7.51 11.20
C ILE A 177 -13.34 -8.06 12.46
N THR A 178 -12.64 -8.98 13.12
CA THR A 178 -13.08 -9.57 14.39
C THR A 178 -12.36 -8.92 15.56
N ILE A 179 -13.08 -8.48 16.58
CA ILE A 179 -12.55 -7.84 17.79
C ILE A 179 -12.67 -8.82 18.95
N VAL A 180 -11.54 -9.17 19.54
CA VAL A 180 -11.43 -10.18 20.60
C VAL A 180 -10.76 -9.57 21.83
N ASP A 181 -11.26 -9.86 23.02
CA ASP A 181 -10.56 -9.49 24.25
C ASP A 181 -9.21 -10.21 24.34
N HIS A 182 -8.14 -9.45 24.57
CA HIS A 182 -6.78 -9.95 24.55
C HIS A 182 -6.51 -10.96 25.67
N GLU A 183 -7.14 -10.82 26.84
CA GLU A 183 -6.90 -11.69 28.00
C GLU A 183 -7.79 -12.93 27.99
N THR A 184 -9.10 -12.75 27.83
CA THR A 184 -10.10 -13.82 27.96
C THR A 184 -10.33 -14.58 26.65
N LYS A 185 -9.92 -13.99 25.52
CA LYS A 185 -10.24 -14.45 24.15
C LYS A 185 -11.75 -14.44 23.85
N GLU A 186 -12.53 -13.67 24.61
CA GLU A 186 -13.95 -13.44 24.35
C GLU A 186 -14.13 -12.65 23.04
N LEU A 187 -15.01 -13.13 22.16
CA LEU A 187 -15.47 -12.36 21.00
C LEU A 187 -16.28 -11.15 21.49
N LEU A 188 -15.82 -9.95 21.16
CA LEU A 188 -16.51 -8.71 21.51
C LEU A 188 -17.39 -8.21 20.36
N LYS A 189 -16.87 -8.27 19.13
CA LYS A 189 -17.55 -7.76 17.93
C LYS A 189 -17.00 -8.42 16.68
N SER A 190 -17.82 -8.48 15.64
CA SER A 190 -17.40 -8.79 14.26
C SER A 190 -18.00 -7.70 13.36
N ILE A 191 -17.21 -7.20 12.42
CA ILE A 191 -17.54 -6.10 11.53
C ILE A 191 -17.19 -6.50 10.11
N SER A 192 -18.21 -6.65 9.25
CA SER A 192 -18.02 -6.82 7.82
C SER A 192 -17.99 -5.46 7.14
N TRP A 193 -16.90 -5.18 6.42
CA TRP A 193 -16.78 -4.01 5.56
C TRP A 193 -17.04 -4.41 4.11
N HIS A 194 -17.73 -3.54 3.36
CA HIS A 194 -18.08 -3.69 1.94
C HIS A 194 -17.88 -2.36 1.19
#